data_AF-A0A2A4VWK0-F1
#
_entry.id   AF-A0A2A4VWK0-F1
#
_cell.length_a   1.000
_cell.length_b   1.000
_cell.length_c   1.000
_cell.angle_alpha   90.00
_cell.angle_beta   90.00
_cell.angle_gamma   90.00
#
_symmetry.space_group_name_H-M   'P 1'
#
loop_
_entity.id
_entity.type
_entity.pdbx_description
1 polymer ?
#
loop_
_entity_poly.entity_id
_entity_poly.type
_entity_poly.pdbx_seq_one_letter_code
_entity_poly.pdbx_strand_id
1 'polypeptide(L)'
;MRVSTFSRLSAIAIGIFIILFIGTMYQISTTLTKSKIQLANYQQLKSLATIDFYRTIAIYLQHGDASLLNKAEHQLDRIINITARIGIKSFEQNLNIQVIQLKRDLKQKFRAMGKLSGDPYILIKNNEQGLISLNTELQNYAQNSTELASKEQKVYLNITQNIAKQYFTPENTYFQLNP
;
A
#
# COMPACT_ATOMS: atom_id res chain seq x y z
N MET A 1 -55.81 38.94 -43.45
CA MET A 1 -55.90 38.36 -42.08
C MET A 1 -55.71 39.48 -41.07
N ARG A 2 -56.65 39.70 -40.12
CA ARG A 2 -56.51 40.76 -39.10
C ARG A 2 -55.27 40.50 -38.25
N VAL A 3 -54.50 41.55 -37.95
CA VAL A 3 -53.27 41.55 -37.13
C VAL A 3 -53.46 40.77 -35.80
N SER A 4 -54.70 40.71 -35.29
CA SER A 4 -55.11 39.90 -34.14
C SER A 4 -54.88 38.39 -34.26
N THR A 5 -55.04 37.79 -35.45
CA THR A 5 -54.86 36.33 -35.62
C THR A 5 -53.38 35.97 -35.72
N PHE A 6 -52.59 36.82 -36.38
CA PHE A 6 -51.13 36.70 -36.46
C PHE A 6 -50.48 36.84 -35.08
N SER A 7 -50.89 37.85 -34.30
CA SER A 7 -50.38 38.09 -32.94
C SER A 7 -50.68 36.91 -31.99
N ARG A 8 -51.86 36.30 -32.05
CA ARG A 8 -52.21 35.12 -31.24
C ARG A 8 -51.41 33.87 -31.65
N LEU A 9 -51.19 33.67 -32.95
CA LEU A 9 -50.40 32.55 -33.45
C LEU A 9 -48.91 32.67 -33.02
N SER A 10 -48.36 33.89 -33.08
CA SER A 10 -47.00 34.17 -32.59
C SER A 10 -46.86 33.94 -31.09
N ALA A 11 -47.85 34.37 -30.29
CA ALA A 11 -47.84 34.15 -28.84
C ALA A 11 -47.85 32.65 -28.48
N ILE A 12 -48.63 31.84 -29.20
CA ILE A 12 -48.64 30.37 -29.02
C ILE A 12 -47.29 29.77 -29.41
N ALA A 13 -46.71 30.19 -30.53
CA ALA A 13 -45.39 29.71 -30.96
C ALA A 13 -44.28 30.06 -29.96
N ILE A 14 -44.29 31.27 -29.39
CA ILE A 14 -43.36 31.69 -28.33
C ILE A 14 -43.54 30.83 -27.06
N GLY A 15 -44.79 30.56 -26.67
CA GLY A 15 -45.09 29.70 -25.52
C GLY A 15 -44.51 28.29 -25.69
N ILE A 16 -44.66 27.69 -26.87
CA ILE A 16 -44.07 26.38 -27.20
C ILE A 16 -42.54 26.44 -27.13
N PHE A 17 -41.93 27.50 -27.69
CA PHE A 17 -40.48 27.67 -27.65
C PHE A 17 -39.94 27.75 -26.21
N ILE A 18 -40.61 28.49 -25.33
CA ILE A 18 -40.23 28.60 -23.91
C ILE A 18 -40.25 27.23 -23.23
N ILE A 19 -41.28 26.42 -23.46
CA ILE A 19 -41.40 25.08 -22.87
C ILE A 19 -40.26 24.16 -23.35
N LEU A 20 -39.99 24.15 -24.65
CA LEU A 20 -38.88 23.37 -25.23
C LEU A 20 -37.51 23.84 -24.70
N PHE A 21 -37.32 25.15 -24.59
CA PHE A 21 -36.09 25.74 -24.07
C PHE A 21 -35.85 25.37 -22.61
N ILE A 22 -36.86 25.45 -21.74
CA ILE A 22 -36.75 25.06 -20.33
C ILE A 22 -36.42 23.57 -20.20
N GLY A 23 -37.11 22.70 -20.96
CA GLY A 23 -36.87 21.25 -20.91
C GLY A 23 -35.45 20.87 -21.33
N THR A 24 -34.97 21.43 -22.44
CA THR A 24 -33.58 21.20 -22.91
C THR A 24 -32.55 21.78 -21.95
N MET A 25 -32.77 22.98 -21.42
CA MET A 25 -31.86 23.61 -20.45
C MET A 25 -31.76 22.79 -19.16
N TYR A 26 -32.88 22.22 -18.69
CA TYR A 26 -32.89 21.29 -17.56
C TYR A 26 -32.05 20.03 -17.83
N GLN A 27 -32.18 19.43 -19.02
CA GLN A 27 -31.39 18.25 -19.41
C GLN A 27 -29.90 18.58 -19.55
N ILE A 28 -29.56 19.74 -20.12
CA ILE A 28 -28.16 20.19 -20.26
C ILE A 28 -27.56 20.44 -18.87
N SER A 29 -28.29 21.13 -17.99
CA SER A 29 -27.85 21.42 -16.62
C SER A 29 -27.56 20.14 -15.85
N THR A 30 -28.47 19.16 -15.90
CA THR A 30 -28.31 17.88 -15.20
C THR A 30 -27.19 17.01 -15.79
N THR A 31 -27.09 16.95 -17.13
CA THR A 31 -26.02 16.20 -17.82
C THR A 31 -24.64 16.79 -17.58
N LEU A 32 -24.51 18.12 -17.66
CA LEU A 32 -23.25 18.82 -17.43
C LEU A 32 -22.82 18.72 -15.97
N THR A 33 -23.75 18.83 -15.03
CA THR A 33 -23.47 18.67 -13.60
C THR A 33 -22.97 17.25 -13.30
N LYS A 34 -23.65 16.23 -13.84
CA LYS A 34 -23.21 14.83 -13.71
C LYS A 34 -21.81 14.61 -14.29
N SER A 35 -21.53 15.17 -15.47
CA SER A 35 -20.22 15.07 -16.12
C SER A 35 -19.11 15.73 -15.28
N LYS A 36 -19.36 16.93 -14.74
CA LYS A 36 -18.42 17.63 -13.85
C LYS A 36 -18.11 16.82 -12.58
N ILE A 37 -19.13 16.22 -11.95
CA ILE A 37 -18.96 15.37 -10.76
C ILE A 37 -18.13 14.13 -11.10
N GLN A 38 -18.43 13.46 -12.22
CA GLN A 38 -17.68 12.28 -12.66
C GLN A 38 -16.21 12.62 -12.93
N LEU A 39 -15.94 13.75 -13.60
CA LEU A 39 -14.59 14.21 -13.86
C LEU A 39 -13.84 14.54 -12.55
N ALA A 40 -14.49 15.24 -11.62
CA ALA A 40 -13.91 15.56 -10.32
C ALA A 40 -13.57 14.28 -9.53
N ASN A 41 -14.49 13.31 -9.48
CA ASN A 41 -14.26 12.02 -8.83
C ASN A 41 -13.10 11.25 -9.50
N TYR A 42 -13.02 11.27 -10.83
CA TYR A 42 -11.91 10.65 -11.56
C TYR A 42 -10.56 11.32 -11.24
N GLN A 43 -10.50 12.66 -11.21
CA GLN A 43 -9.26 13.37 -10.85
C GLN A 43 -8.84 13.10 -9.41
N GLN A 44 -9.80 13.06 -8.48
CA GLN A 44 -9.55 12.71 -7.10
C GLN A 44 -9.03 11.27 -6.98
N LEU A 45 -9.65 10.33 -7.68
CA LEU A 45 -9.22 8.94 -7.75
C LEU A 45 -7.79 8.83 -8.29
N LYS A 46 -7.50 9.52 -9.40
CA LYS A 46 -6.18 9.56 -10.02
C LYS A 46 -5.14 10.08 -9.03
N SER A 47 -5.38 11.23 -8.42
CA SER A 47 -4.46 11.81 -7.42
C SER A 47 -4.23 10.86 -6.24
N LEU A 48 -5.29 10.27 -5.70
CA LEU A 48 -5.21 9.36 -4.57
C LEU A 48 -4.37 8.11 -4.90
N ALA A 49 -4.52 7.56 -6.10
CA ALA A 49 -3.80 6.36 -6.52
C ALA A 49 -2.34 6.66 -6.93
N THR A 50 -2.12 7.67 -7.77
CA THR A 50 -0.79 7.89 -8.40
C THR A 50 0.14 8.75 -7.57
N ILE A 51 -0.38 9.56 -6.64
CA ILE A 51 0.42 10.45 -5.81
C ILE A 51 0.41 9.94 -4.37
N ASP A 52 -0.75 9.92 -3.72
CA ASP A 52 -0.82 9.67 -2.28
C ASP A 52 -0.48 8.23 -1.91
N PHE A 53 -1.11 7.27 -2.59
CA PHE A 53 -0.84 5.85 -2.36
C PHE A 53 0.59 5.49 -2.75
N TYR A 54 1.04 5.88 -3.95
CA TYR A 54 2.41 5.64 -4.40
C TYR A 54 3.45 6.18 -3.40
N ARG A 55 3.30 7.45 -2.98
CA ARG A 55 4.21 8.06 -1.99
C ARG A 55 4.21 7.30 -0.66
N THR A 56 3.05 6.86 -0.20
CA THR A 56 2.91 6.12 1.07
C THR A 56 3.66 4.79 1.00
N ILE A 57 3.53 4.05 -0.10
CA ILE A 57 4.26 2.80 -0.33
C ILE A 57 5.76 3.04 -0.50
N ALA A 58 6.16 4.08 -1.23
CA ALA A 58 7.57 4.40 -1.43
C ALA A 58 8.29 4.70 -0.10
N ILE A 59 7.69 5.55 0.75
CA ILE A 59 8.25 5.87 2.08
C ILE A 59 8.30 4.60 2.94
N TYR A 60 7.25 3.77 2.89
CA TYR A 60 7.22 2.50 3.61
C TYR A 60 8.35 1.56 3.19
N LEU A 61 8.57 1.41 1.89
CA LEU A 61 9.64 0.56 1.35
C LEU A 61 11.04 1.11 1.61
N GLN A 62 11.17 2.38 1.99
CA GLN A 62 12.44 2.99 2.36
C GLN A 62 12.74 2.84 3.86
N HIS A 63 11.73 2.96 4.74
CA HIS A 63 11.94 3.06 6.19
C HIS A 63 11.33 1.90 6.99
N GLY A 64 10.50 1.06 6.38
CA GLY A 64 9.84 -0.07 7.04
C GLY A 64 8.77 0.29 8.08
N ASP A 65 8.33 1.56 8.18
CA ASP A 65 7.31 1.98 9.15
C ASP A 65 5.93 1.35 8.87
N ALA A 66 5.56 0.37 9.69
CA ALA A 66 4.30 -0.36 9.55
C ALA A 66 3.04 0.52 9.66
N SER A 67 3.11 1.72 10.25
CA SER A 67 1.99 2.66 10.29
C SER A 67 1.55 3.09 8.88
N LEU A 68 2.50 3.15 7.94
CA LEU A 68 2.26 3.51 6.54
C LEU A 68 1.49 2.42 5.79
N LEU A 69 1.59 1.15 6.19
CA LEU A 69 0.77 0.08 5.62
C LEU A 69 -0.71 0.24 5.98
N ASN A 70 -1.01 0.63 7.23
CA ASN A 70 -2.39 0.91 7.63
C ASN A 70 -2.95 2.10 6.84
N LYS A 71 -2.14 3.15 6.66
CA LYS A 71 -2.49 4.30 5.83
C LYS A 71 -2.75 3.91 4.37
N ALA A 72 -1.91 3.04 3.80
CA ALA A 72 -2.07 2.52 2.45
C ALA A 72 -3.36 1.69 2.29
N GLU A 73 -3.71 0.87 3.28
CA GLU A 73 -4.97 0.11 3.28
C GLU A 73 -6.19 1.04 3.29
N HIS A 74 -6.18 2.09 4.12
CA HIS A 74 -7.21 3.13 4.12
C HIS A 74 -7.29 3.90 2.80
N GLN A 75 -6.16 4.19 2.15
CA GLN A 75 -6.15 4.82 0.82
C GLN A 75 -6.81 3.91 -0.22
N LEU A 76 -6.59 2.60 -0.15
CA LEU A 76 -7.25 1.62 -1.02
C LEU A 76 -8.76 1.51 -0.75
N ASP A 77 -9.20 1.60 0.49
CA ASP A 77 -10.64 1.71 0.81
C ASP A 77 -11.27 2.96 0.20
N ARG A 78 -10.58 4.09 0.30
CA ARG A 78 -11.03 5.36 -0.30
C ARG A 78 -11.08 5.27 -1.83
N ILE A 79 -10.13 4.58 -2.45
CA ILE A 79 -10.13 4.31 -3.91
C ILE A 79 -11.40 3.56 -4.32
N ILE A 80 -11.78 2.49 -3.61
CA ILE A 80 -13.02 1.74 -3.88
C ILE A 80 -14.24 2.68 -3.75
N ASN A 81 -14.31 3.44 -2.66
CA ASN A 81 -15.43 4.32 -2.38
C ASN A 81 -15.61 5.44 -3.42
N ILE A 82 -14.52 6.05 -3.90
CA ILE A 82 -14.58 7.08 -4.96
C ILE A 82 -15.00 6.44 -6.28
N THR A 83 -14.51 5.23 -6.56
CA THR A 83 -14.79 4.53 -7.82
C THR A 83 -16.25 4.17 -7.97
N ALA A 84 -16.91 3.71 -6.89
CA ALA A 84 -18.34 3.48 -6.85
C ALA A 84 -19.16 4.74 -7.19
N ARG A 85 -18.64 5.95 -6.86
CA ARG A 85 -19.29 7.24 -7.15
C ARG A 85 -19.11 7.71 -8.60
N ILE A 86 -18.19 7.13 -9.37
CA ILE A 86 -18.02 7.46 -10.79
C ILE A 86 -19.17 6.87 -11.63
N GLY A 87 -19.71 5.72 -11.21
CA GLY A 87 -20.91 5.11 -11.80
C GLY A 87 -20.66 4.39 -13.13
N ILE A 88 -19.43 3.98 -13.42
CA ILE A 88 -19.05 3.17 -14.60
C ILE A 88 -18.75 1.75 -14.12
N LYS A 89 -19.72 0.83 -14.26
CA LYS A 89 -19.63 -0.53 -13.68
C LYS A 89 -18.41 -1.34 -14.11
N SER A 90 -18.07 -1.32 -15.40
CA SER A 90 -16.90 -2.06 -15.93
C SER A 90 -15.59 -1.53 -15.35
N PHE A 91 -15.46 -0.21 -15.23
CA PHE A 91 -14.31 0.43 -14.61
C PHE A 91 -14.22 0.07 -13.13
N GLU A 92 -15.34 0.12 -12.41
CA GLU A 92 -15.41 -0.25 -10.99
C GLU A 92 -14.98 -1.71 -10.75
N GLN A 93 -15.50 -2.65 -11.53
CA GLN A 93 -15.15 -4.06 -11.41
C GLN A 93 -13.64 -4.30 -11.64
N ASN A 94 -13.10 -3.73 -12.74
CA ASN A 94 -11.69 -3.87 -13.07
C ASN A 94 -10.79 -3.25 -12.00
N LEU A 95 -11.14 -2.07 -11.49
CA LEU A 95 -10.35 -1.42 -10.45
C LEU A 95 -10.44 -2.18 -9.11
N ASN A 96 -11.62 -2.67 -8.74
CA ASN A 96 -11.79 -3.43 -7.49
C ASN A 96 -10.94 -4.70 -7.48
N ILE A 97 -10.83 -5.40 -8.61
CA ILE A 97 -9.91 -6.55 -8.75
C ILE A 97 -8.47 -6.13 -8.44
N GLN A 98 -8.01 -5.02 -9.04
CA GLN A 98 -6.66 -4.50 -8.82
C GLN A 98 -6.44 -4.08 -7.37
N VAL A 99 -7.41 -3.40 -6.75
CA VAL A 99 -7.32 -2.97 -5.35
C VAL A 99 -7.28 -4.16 -4.40
N ILE A 100 -8.09 -5.20 -4.63
CA ILE A 100 -8.08 -6.43 -3.83
C ILE A 100 -6.72 -7.13 -3.92
N GLN A 101 -6.17 -7.21 -5.14
CA GLN A 101 -4.83 -7.76 -5.35
C GLN A 101 -3.78 -6.93 -4.60
N LEU A 102 -3.84 -5.61 -4.68
CA LEU A 102 -2.92 -4.72 -3.97
C LEU A 102 -3.01 -4.85 -2.45
N LYS A 103 -4.23 -4.97 -1.90
CA LYS A 103 -4.44 -5.24 -0.46
C LYS A 103 -3.80 -6.55 -0.02
N ARG A 104 -3.87 -7.59 -0.85
CA ARG A 104 -3.20 -8.87 -0.59
C ARG A 104 -1.68 -8.70 -0.62
N ASP A 105 -1.16 -8.05 -1.65
CA ASP A 105 0.26 -7.80 -1.80
C ASP A 105 0.80 -6.94 -0.63
N LEU A 106 0.01 -5.98 -0.12
CA LEU A 106 0.38 -5.18 1.05
C LEU A 106 0.64 -6.04 2.29
N LYS A 107 -0.25 -7.01 2.54
CA LYS A 107 -0.17 -7.90 3.71
C LYS A 107 0.98 -8.89 3.63
N GLN A 108 1.42 -9.22 2.41
CA GLN A 108 2.45 -10.22 2.15
C GLN A 108 3.75 -9.57 1.68
N LYS A 109 3.84 -9.25 0.39
CA LYS A 109 5.07 -8.86 -0.30
C LYS A 109 5.61 -7.53 0.22
N PHE A 110 4.79 -6.49 0.26
CA PHE A 110 5.26 -5.19 0.72
C PHE A 110 5.67 -5.28 2.18
N ARG A 111 4.87 -5.96 3.03
CA ARG A 111 5.23 -6.16 4.44
C ARG A 111 6.59 -6.83 4.63
N ALA A 112 6.89 -7.85 3.84
CA ALA A 112 8.19 -8.51 3.87
C ALA A 112 9.30 -7.56 3.41
N MET A 113 9.12 -6.87 2.29
CA MET A 113 10.10 -5.93 1.75
C MET A 113 10.38 -4.78 2.71
N GLY A 114 9.35 -4.17 3.31
CA GLY A 114 9.55 -3.08 4.28
C GLY A 114 10.26 -3.51 5.56
N LYS A 115 10.06 -4.75 6.03
CA LYS A 115 10.86 -5.30 7.14
C LYS A 115 12.34 -5.43 6.79
N LEU A 116 12.66 -5.78 5.54
CA LEU A 116 14.03 -5.88 5.05
C LEU A 116 14.67 -4.51 4.81
N SER A 117 13.89 -3.53 4.37
CA SER A 117 14.39 -2.18 4.14
C SER A 117 14.52 -1.33 5.41
N GLY A 118 13.64 -1.54 6.39
CA GLY A 118 13.59 -0.71 7.61
C GLY A 118 14.73 -0.96 8.60
N ASP A 119 15.39 -2.12 8.51
CA ASP A 119 16.64 -2.41 9.23
C ASP A 119 17.61 -3.08 8.24
N PRO A 120 18.61 -2.35 7.70
CA PRO A 120 19.54 -2.90 6.71
C PRO A 120 20.37 -4.07 7.25
N TYR A 121 20.41 -4.26 8.57
CA TYR A 121 21.13 -5.34 9.23
C TYR A 121 20.21 -6.49 9.67
N ILE A 122 18.91 -6.47 9.35
CA ILE A 122 17.97 -7.49 9.86
C ILE A 122 18.35 -8.92 9.44
N LEU A 123 18.86 -9.08 8.22
CA LEU A 123 19.35 -10.37 7.72
C LEU A 123 20.60 -10.80 8.48
N ILE A 124 21.51 -9.86 8.75
CA ILE A 124 22.74 -10.12 9.50
C ILE A 124 22.39 -10.52 10.93
N LYS A 125 21.53 -9.75 11.62
CA LYS A 125 21.04 -10.06 12.97
C LYS A 125 20.34 -11.42 13.03
N ASN A 126 19.52 -11.75 12.04
CA ASN A 126 18.84 -13.04 12.01
C ASN A 126 19.83 -14.20 11.81
N ASN A 127 20.82 -14.03 10.94
CA ASN A 127 21.90 -15.00 10.76
C ASN A 127 22.77 -15.12 12.02
N GLU A 128 23.11 -14.02 12.68
CA GLU A 128 23.84 -14.02 13.96
C GLU A 128 23.10 -14.80 15.04
N GLN A 129 21.79 -14.58 15.18
CA GLN A 129 20.94 -15.37 16.09
C GLN A 129 20.95 -16.86 15.72
N GLY A 130 20.90 -17.18 14.43
CA GLY A 130 21.00 -18.57 13.94
C GLY A 130 22.35 -19.21 14.29
N LEU A 131 23.45 -18.49 14.08
CA LEU A 131 24.81 -18.96 14.43
C LEU A 131 24.96 -19.18 15.93
N ILE A 132 24.39 -18.28 16.77
CA ILE A 132 24.37 -18.45 18.22
C ILE A 132 23.58 -19.70 18.62
N SER A 133 22.42 -19.95 17.99
CA SER A 133 21.61 -21.15 18.23
C SER A 133 22.38 -22.42 17.88
N LEU A 134 22.95 -22.48 16.68
CA LEU A 134 23.77 -23.63 16.24
C LEU A 134 24.98 -23.86 17.15
N ASN A 135 25.66 -22.79 17.58
CA ASN A 135 26.78 -22.90 18.52
C ASN A 135 26.35 -23.46 19.88
N THR A 136 25.15 -23.07 20.35
CA THR A 136 24.56 -23.60 21.59
C THR A 136 24.21 -25.08 21.43
N GLU A 137 23.65 -25.48 20.29
CA GLU A 137 23.38 -26.89 19.97
C GLU A 137 24.67 -27.72 19.92
N LEU A 138 25.74 -27.22 19.29
CA LEU A 138 27.05 -27.87 19.26
C LEU A 138 27.68 -27.99 20.65
N GLN A 139 27.54 -26.95 21.49
CA GLN A 139 27.98 -26.99 22.87
C GLN A 139 27.21 -28.07 23.66
N ASN A 140 25.89 -28.11 23.54
CA ASN A 140 25.04 -29.10 24.20
C ASN A 140 25.38 -30.52 23.74
N TYR A 141 25.61 -30.72 22.44
CA TYR A 141 26.06 -32.00 21.90
C TYR A 141 27.41 -32.40 22.51
N ALA A 142 28.40 -31.51 22.50
CA ALA A 142 29.71 -31.79 23.09
C ALA A 142 29.61 -32.11 24.59
N GLN A 143 28.78 -31.40 25.36
CA GLN A 143 28.60 -31.63 26.80
C GLN A 143 27.97 -32.99 27.12
N ASN A 144 27.00 -33.44 26.31
CA ASN A 144 26.18 -34.62 26.62
C ASN A 144 26.52 -35.85 25.77
N SER A 145 27.48 -35.75 24.84
CA SER A 145 27.82 -36.87 23.95
C SER A 145 28.55 -37.99 24.70
N THR A 146 28.07 -39.22 24.49
CA THR A 146 28.76 -40.46 24.87
C THR A 146 29.70 -40.97 23.78
N GLU A 147 29.64 -40.38 22.59
CA GLU A 147 30.42 -40.77 21.40
C GLU A 147 31.78 -40.07 21.33
N LEU A 148 31.97 -38.97 22.07
CA LEU A 148 33.20 -38.18 22.05
C LEU A 148 34.17 -38.65 23.14
N ALA A 149 35.46 -38.78 22.79
CA ALA A 149 36.50 -38.96 23.80
C ALA A 149 36.65 -37.69 24.65
N SER A 150 37.02 -37.83 25.93
CA SER A 150 37.13 -36.69 26.86
C SER A 150 38.05 -35.56 26.38
N LYS A 151 39.06 -35.88 25.56
CA LYS A 151 39.94 -34.88 24.94
C LYS A 151 39.21 -34.08 23.85
N GLU A 152 38.45 -34.76 23.00
CA GLU A 152 37.69 -34.13 21.91
C GLU A 152 36.56 -33.27 22.46
N GLN A 153 35.87 -33.74 23.50
CA GLN A 153 34.85 -32.97 24.21
C GLN A 153 35.40 -31.62 24.70
N LYS A 154 36.56 -31.59 25.36
CA LYS A 154 37.19 -30.34 25.81
C LYS A 154 37.57 -29.40 24.65
N VAL A 155 38.04 -29.96 23.54
CA VAL A 155 38.37 -29.19 22.33
C VAL A 155 37.12 -28.54 21.75
N TYR A 156 36.05 -29.30 21.55
CA TYR A 156 34.79 -28.76 21.03
C TYR A 156 34.19 -27.70 21.94
N LEU A 157 34.20 -27.89 23.26
CA LEU A 157 33.72 -26.88 24.21
C LEU A 157 34.54 -25.60 24.18
N ASN A 158 35.86 -25.69 24.03
CA ASN A 158 36.71 -24.52 23.89
C ASN A 158 36.42 -23.77 22.58
N ILE A 159 36.24 -24.51 21.47
CA ILE A 159 35.89 -23.93 20.17
C ILE A 159 34.55 -23.18 20.26
N THR A 160 33.49 -23.80 20.79
CA THR A 160 32.17 -23.17 20.90
C THR A 160 32.17 -21.97 21.86
N GLN A 161 32.97 -22.00 22.93
CA GLN A 161 33.17 -20.84 23.80
C GLN A 161 33.89 -19.68 23.12
N ASN A 162 34.89 -19.96 22.27
CA ASN A 162 35.60 -18.91 21.53
C ASN A 162 34.73 -18.29 20.44
N ILE A 163 33.94 -19.11 19.75
CA ILE A 163 32.90 -18.67 18.81
C ILE A 163 31.92 -17.75 19.54
N ALA A 164 31.37 -18.16 20.69
CA ALA A 164 30.45 -17.34 21.47
C ALA A 164 31.04 -15.97 21.85
N LYS A 165 32.32 -15.91 22.26
CA LYS A 165 33.00 -14.64 22.59
C LYS A 165 33.11 -13.68 21.40
N GLN A 166 33.32 -14.21 20.18
CA GLN A 166 33.35 -13.41 18.96
C GLN A 166 31.97 -12.84 18.58
N TYR A 167 30.88 -13.55 18.87
CA TYR A 167 29.51 -13.10 18.56
C TYR A 167 28.81 -12.32 19.68
N PHE A 168 29.29 -12.39 20.94
CA PHE A 168 28.75 -11.61 22.07
C PHE A 168 29.42 -10.23 22.26
N THR A 169 30.40 -9.87 21.41
CA THR A 169 31.05 -8.55 21.38
C THR A 169 30.49 -7.47 20.41
N PRO A 170 29.32 -7.57 19.74
CA PRO A 170 28.91 -6.60 18.73
C PRO A 170 28.02 -5.46 19.25
N GLU A 171 28.00 -5.16 20.55
CA GLU A 171 27.35 -3.92 21.02
C GLU A 171 28.20 -2.65 20.75
N ASN A 172 29.45 -2.77 20.30
CA ASN A 172 30.35 -1.59 20.22
C ASN A 172 31.13 -1.39 18.91
N THR A 173 31.10 -2.31 17.95
CA THR A 173 32.00 -2.22 16.77
C THR A 173 31.31 -1.82 15.46
N TYR A 174 29.99 -2.03 15.33
CA TYR A 174 29.24 -1.58 14.14
C TYR A 174 28.59 -0.20 14.30
N PHE A 175 28.53 0.34 15.53
CA PHE A 175 27.89 1.63 15.83
C PHE A 175 28.83 2.85 15.72
N GLN A 176 30.08 2.68 15.31
CA GLN A 176 31.08 3.77 15.25
C GLN A 176 31.62 4.09 13.85
N LEU A 177 31.04 3.53 12.78
CA LEU A 177 31.46 3.84 11.41
C LEU A 177 30.37 4.53 10.60
N ASN A 178 29.96 5.73 11.04
CA ASN A 178 30.01 6.97 10.25
C ASN A 178 29.40 8.17 11.03
N PRO A 179 29.90 9.40 10.81
CA PRO A 179 29.30 10.65 11.29
C PRO A 179 27.95 10.96 10.62
#